data_AF-A0A968L9S9-F1
#
_entry.id   AF-A0A968L9S9-F1
#
_cell.length_a   1.000
_cell.length_b   1.000
_cell.length_c   1.000
_cell.angle_alpha   90.00
_cell.angle_beta   90.00
_cell.angle_gamma   90.00
#
_symmetry.space_group_name_H-M   'P 1'
#
loop_
_entity.id
_entity.type
_entity.pdbx_description
1 polymer ?
#
loop_
_entity_poly.entity_id
_entity_poly.type
_entity_poly.pdbx_seq_one_letter_code
_entity_poly.pdbx_strand_id
1 'polypeptide(L)'
;WNSYLRISQDGRLFIPAGYMHKTEANISHNPNVLITLGSSKVQGLHGAGAGFLIKGKAKFITAGPDFNFMKEKFSWIRATLAVTIESATQTW
;
A
#
# COMPACT_ATOMS: atom_id res chain seq x y z
N TRP A 1 -0.04 -8.80 -2.77
CA TRP A 1 0.62 -9.02 -4.09
C TRP A 1 1.40 -7.79 -4.48
N ASN A 2 2.70 -7.89 -4.71
CA ASN A 2 3.52 -6.75 -5.14
C ASN A 2 3.00 -6.16 -6.46
N SER A 3 2.51 -7.01 -7.37
CA SER A 3 1.94 -6.61 -8.67
C SER A 3 0.69 -5.73 -8.58
N TYR A 4 0.04 -5.65 -7.42
CA TYR A 4 -1.16 -4.84 -7.22
C TYR A 4 -0.85 -3.44 -6.70
N LEU A 5 0.35 -3.23 -6.17
CA LEU A 5 0.77 -1.95 -5.62
C LEU A 5 0.95 -0.94 -6.76
N ARG A 6 0.50 0.29 -6.53
CA ARG A 6 0.79 1.43 -7.38
C ARG A 6 1.37 2.55 -6.52
N ILE A 7 2.24 3.37 -7.10
CA ILE A 7 2.69 4.61 -6.48
C ILE A 7 1.96 5.74 -7.19
N SER A 8 1.31 6.61 -6.43
CA SER A 8 0.66 7.80 -6.96
C SER A 8 1.70 8.84 -7.40
N GLN A 9 1.27 9.84 -8.16
CA GLN A 9 2.16 10.92 -8.60
C GLN A 9 2.78 11.70 -7.43
N ASP A 10 2.05 11.82 -6.32
CA ASP A 10 2.49 12.46 -5.08
C ASP A 10 3.20 11.49 -4.11
N GLY A 11 3.57 10.29 -4.55
CA GLY A 11 4.43 9.37 -3.79
C GLY A 11 3.72 8.51 -2.73
N ARG A 12 2.39 8.50 -2.69
CA ARG A 12 1.62 7.59 -1.83
C ARG A 12 1.58 6.18 -2.40
N LEU A 13 1.58 5.19 -1.52
CA LEU A 13 1.36 3.79 -1.88
C LEU A 13 -0.14 3.50 -1.97
N PHE A 14 -0.61 3.07 -3.15
CA PHE A 14 -1.99 2.67 -3.39
C PHE A 14 -2.13 1.15 -3.40
N ILE A 15 -3.11 0.68 -2.62
CA ILE A 15 -3.47 -0.73 -2.49
C ILE A 15 -4.95 -0.89 -2.87
N PRO A 16 -5.29 -1.77 -3.84
CA PRO A 16 -6.68 -1.99 -4.21
C PRO A 16 -7.44 -2.74 -3.10
N ALA A 17 -8.57 -2.20 -2.65
CA ALA A 17 -9.40 -2.81 -1.61
C ALA A 17 -10.77 -3.24 -2.17
N GLY A 18 -10.99 -4.56 -2.20
CA GLY A 18 -12.29 -5.18 -2.51
C GLY A 18 -13.10 -5.47 -1.25
N TYR A 19 -12.40 -5.86 -0.18
CA TYR A 19 -12.94 -6.07 1.17
C TYR A 19 -12.28 -5.11 2.17
N MET A 20 -11.49 -5.61 3.13
CA MET A 20 -10.78 -4.82 4.13
C MET A 20 -11.68 -4.00 5.09
N HIS A 21 -12.94 -4.39 5.31
CA HIS A 21 -13.87 -3.63 6.17
C HIS A 21 -13.36 -3.45 7.62
N LYS A 22 -12.81 -4.51 8.23
CA LYS A 22 -12.20 -4.39 9.57
C LYS A 22 -10.96 -3.49 9.57
N THR A 23 -10.13 -3.58 8.53
CA THR A 23 -8.96 -2.71 8.36
C THR A 23 -9.37 -1.25 8.19
N GLU A 24 -10.43 -0.97 7.42
CA GLU A 24 -11.00 0.37 7.27
C GLU A 24 -11.56 0.91 8.59
N ALA A 25 -12.31 0.09 9.34
CA ALA A 25 -12.78 0.47 10.68
C ALA A 25 -11.60 0.80 11.61
N ASN A 26 -10.56 -0.06 11.65
CA ASN A 26 -9.36 0.20 12.44
C ASN A 26 -8.65 1.51 12.02
N ILE A 27 -8.53 1.77 10.71
CA ILE A 27 -7.87 2.98 10.20
C ILE A 27 -8.65 4.25 10.56
N SER A 28 -9.98 4.17 10.65
CA SER A 28 -10.80 5.30 11.10
C SER A 28 -10.51 5.71 12.55
N HIS A 29 -10.05 4.78 13.38
CA HIS A 29 -9.63 5.04 14.76
C HIS A 29 -8.13 5.34 14.91
N ASN A 30 -7.29 4.65 14.13
CA ASN A 30 -5.84 4.83 14.13
C ASN A 30 -5.30 4.67 12.70
N PRO A 31 -4.88 5.77 12.04
CA PRO A 31 -4.45 5.71 10.64
C PRO A 31 -3.05 5.11 10.48
N ASN A 32 -2.29 4.89 11.56
CA ASN A 32 -0.92 4.40 11.47
C ASN A 32 -0.90 2.93 11.04
N VAL A 33 -0.13 2.63 9.99
CA VAL A 33 0.02 1.29 9.43
C VAL A 33 1.49 0.88 9.31
N LEU A 34 1.71 -0.42 9.44
CA LEU A 34 2.96 -1.09 9.13
C LEU A 34 2.72 -2.05 7.97
N ILE A 35 3.54 -1.97 6.93
CA ILE A 35 3.39 -2.79 5.72
C ILE A 35 4.74 -3.40 5.39
N THR A 36 4.79 -4.72 5.25
CA THR A 36 5.98 -5.43 4.79
C THR A 36 5.78 -5.99 3.39
N LEU A 37 6.78 -5.80 2.53
CA LEU A 37 6.84 -6.45 1.22
C LEU A 37 8.28 -6.85 0.93
N GLY A 38 8.46 -7.84 0.07
CA GLY A 38 9.79 -8.31 -0.32
C GLY A 38 9.78 -9.11 -1.61
N SER A 39 10.97 -9.46 -2.06
CA SER A 39 11.20 -10.30 -3.24
C SER A 39 12.54 -11.00 -3.12
N SER A 40 12.56 -12.32 -3.35
CA SER A 40 13.81 -13.10 -3.46
C SER A 40 14.64 -12.72 -4.69
N LYS A 41 14.04 -12.03 -5.67
CA LYS A 41 14.68 -11.61 -6.92
C LYS A 41 15.38 -10.25 -6.84
N VAL A 42 15.36 -9.61 -5.68
CA VAL A 42 16.00 -8.31 -5.44
C VAL A 42 17.22 -8.54 -4.55
N GLN A 43 18.37 -7.99 -4.91
CA GLN A 43 19.57 -8.05 -4.07
C GLN A 43 19.34 -7.27 -2.77
N GLY A 44 19.54 -7.95 -1.63
CA GLY A 44 19.47 -7.38 -0.29
C GLY A 44 20.82 -6.93 0.26
N LEU A 45 20.87 -6.56 1.55
CA LEU A 45 22.11 -6.08 2.19
C LEU A 45 23.13 -7.23 2.35
N HIS A 46 22.64 -8.47 2.47
CA HIS A 46 23.47 -9.64 2.77
C HIS A 46 23.43 -10.75 1.70
N GLY A 47 22.82 -10.52 0.55
CA GLY A 47 22.71 -11.53 -0.50
C GLY A 47 21.44 -11.40 -1.33
N ALA A 48 21.07 -12.45 -2.05
CA ALA A 48 19.82 -12.47 -2.81
C ALA A 48 18.60 -12.45 -1.86
N GLY A 49 17.65 -11.58 -2.17
CA GLY A 49 16.44 -11.34 -1.38
C GLY A 49 16.49 -10.04 -0.59
N ALA A 50 15.49 -9.19 -0.79
CA ALA A 50 15.30 -7.96 -0.03
C ALA A 50 13.85 -7.80 0.43
N GLY A 51 13.67 -7.17 1.59
CA GLY A 51 12.37 -6.84 2.17
C GLY A 51 12.38 -5.47 2.83
N PHE A 52 11.24 -4.81 2.83
CA PHE A 52 11.07 -3.48 3.38
C PHE A 52 9.95 -3.45 4.41
N LEU A 53 10.18 -2.75 5.51
CA LEU A 53 9.15 -2.28 6.42
C LEU A 53 8.79 -0.83 6.07
N ILE A 54 7.55 -0.62 5.66
CA ILE A 54 6.94 0.69 5.45
C ILE A 54 6.15 1.06 6.70
N LYS A 55 6.41 2.26 7.22
CA LYS A 55 5.57 2.95 8.21
C LYS A 55 4.87 4.11 7.52
N GLY A 56 3.59 4.31 7.81
CA GLY A 56 2.86 5.41 7.21
C GLY A 56 1.46 5.60 7.77
N LYS A 57 0.75 6.57 7.18
CA LYS A 57 -0.64 6.89 7.50
C LYS A 57 -1.56 6.53 6.35
N ALA A 58 -2.60 5.76 6.67
CA ALA A 58 -3.51 5.21 5.69
C ALA A 58 -4.86 5.93 5.67
N LYS A 59 -5.49 5.95 4.48
CA LYS A 59 -6.86 6.41 4.28
C LYS A 59 -7.53 5.61 3.16
N PHE A 60 -8.79 5.27 3.34
CA PHE A 60 -9.62 4.71 2.27
C PHE A 60 -10.21 5.85 1.43
N ILE A 61 -10.10 5.72 0.11
CA ILE A 61 -10.63 6.66 -0.89
C ILE A 61 -11.64 5.92 -1.76
N THR A 62 -12.87 6.39 -1.78
CA THR A 62 -14.02 5.74 -2.45
C THR A 62 -14.50 6.48 -3.69
N ALA A 63 -13.98 7.69 -3.95
CA ALA A 63 -14.34 8.51 -5.10
C ALA A 63 -13.19 9.46 -5.46
N GLY A 64 -13.28 10.05 -6.65
CA GLY A 64 -12.31 11.02 -7.14
C GLY A 64 -11.14 10.39 -7.91
N PRO A 65 -10.15 11.21 -8.33
CA PRO A 65 -9.11 10.80 -9.26
C PRO A 65 -8.29 9.58 -8.81
N ASP A 66 -7.90 9.52 -7.54
CA ASP A 66 -7.14 8.40 -6.96
C ASP A 66 -7.92 7.08 -7.00
N PHE A 67 -9.23 7.13 -6.74
CA PHE A 67 -10.09 5.96 -6.83
C PHE A 67 -10.28 5.54 -8.30
N ASN A 68 -10.57 6.50 -9.19
CA ASN A 68 -10.79 6.23 -10.61
C ASN A 68 -9.56 5.57 -11.25
N PHE A 69 -8.35 6.08 -10.95
CA PHE A 69 -7.09 5.53 -11.43
C PHE A 69 -6.91 4.06 -11.03
N MET A 70 -7.24 3.71 -9.79
CA MET A 70 -7.13 2.32 -9.32
C MET A 70 -8.26 1.44 -9.86
N LYS A 71 -9.48 1.98 -9.97
CA LYS A 71 -10.67 1.27 -10.47
C LYS A 71 -10.52 0.87 -11.94
N GLU A 72 -9.89 1.71 -12.75
CA GLU A 72 -9.54 1.39 -14.15
C GLU A 72 -8.65 0.15 -14.24
N LYS A 73 -7.69 0.00 -13.32
CA LYS A 73 -6.75 -1.13 -13.28
C LYS A 73 -7.32 -2.36 -12.58
N PHE A 74 -8.24 -2.15 -11.64
CA PHE A 74 -8.81 -3.17 -10.77
C PHE A 74 -10.33 -2.94 -10.66
N SER A 75 -11.09 -3.42 -11.64
CA SER A 75 -12.54 -3.16 -11.74
C SER A 75 -13.36 -3.68 -10.55
N TRP A 76 -12.82 -4.60 -9.74
CA TRP A 76 -13.47 -5.19 -8.57
C TRP A 76 -13.34 -4.36 -7.28
N ILE A 77 -12.53 -3.29 -7.24
CA ILE A 77 -12.31 -2.56 -5.99
C ILE A 77 -13.54 -1.76 -5.56
N ARG A 78 -13.76 -1.66 -4.25
CA ARG A 78 -14.71 -0.71 -3.65
C ARG A 78 -14.03 0.57 -3.16
N ALA A 79 -12.72 0.52 -2.94
CA ALA A 79 -11.93 1.65 -2.46
C ALA A 79 -10.45 1.48 -2.81
N THR A 80 -9.72 2.59 -2.81
CA THR A 80 -8.26 2.65 -2.79
C THR A 80 -7.80 2.88 -1.36
N LEU A 81 -6.99 1.97 -0.82
CA LEU A 81 -6.23 2.23 0.41
C LEU A 81 -4.97 3.00 0.03
N ALA A 82 -4.97 4.30 0.31
CA ALA A 82 -3.84 5.19 0.08
C ALA A 82 -3.01 5.33 1.36
N VAL A 83 -1.69 5.13 1.25
CA VAL A 83 -0.75 5.21 2.37
C VAL A 83 0.29 6.28 2.09
N THR A 84 0.29 7.34 2.89
CA THR A 84 1.39 8.30 2.95
C THR A 84 2.55 7.66 3.68
N ILE A 85 3.66 7.45 2.99
CA ILE A 85 4.86 6.80 3.51
C ILE A 85 5.61 7.79 4.40
N GLU A 86 5.85 7.42 5.66
CA GLU A 86 6.68 8.18 6.59
C GLU A 86 8.12 7.62 6.63
N SER A 87 8.27 6.31 6.52
CA SER A 87 9.58 5.67 6.36
C SER A 87 9.46 4.36 5.59
N ALA A 88 10.48 4.02 4.79
CA ALA A 88 10.66 2.71 4.20
C ALA A 88 12.07 2.20 4.53
N THR A 89 12.17 1.15 5.32
CA THR A 89 13.45 0.61 5.81
C THR A 89 13.66 -0.78 5.26
N GLN A 90 14.76 -1.00 4.55
CA GLN A 90 15.18 -2.36 4.21
C GLN A 90 15.63 -3.06 5.48
N THR A 91 15.06 -4.23 5.78
CA THR A 91 15.24 -4.87 7.09
C THR A 91 16.29 -5.97 7.11
N TRP A 92 16.83 -6.37 5.94
CA TRP A 92 17.88 -7.39 5.80
C TRP A 92 18.55 -7.33 4.41
#